data_AF-A0A8T2YB55-F1
#
_entry.id   AF-A0A8T2YB55-F1
#
_cell.length_a   1.000
_cell.length_b   1.000
_cell.length_c   1.000
_cell.angle_alpha   90.00
_cell.angle_beta   90.00
_cell.angle_gamma   90.00
#
_symmetry.space_group_name_H-M   'P 1'
#
loop_
_entity.id
_entity.type
_entity.pdbx_description
1 polymer ?
#
loop_
_entity_poly.entity_id
_entity_poly.type
_entity_poly.pdbx_seq_one_letter_code
_entity_poly.pdbx_strand_id
1 'polypeptide(L)'
;MKRMIALGFEGSANKIGVGVVTLDETAGITPDEIDCLCYTEGPGMGAPLQVSAVVVRVLSQLWKKPIVAVNHCVAHIEIGRIVTGADDPVVLYGSGGNTQVIAYSEGRYRIFGETIDIAVGNCLDRFARVLQLSNDPAPGYNIEQVF
;
A
#
# COMPACT_ATOMS: atom_id res chain seq x y z
N MET A 1 -17.49 -20.76 3.56
CA MET A 1 -16.19 -20.19 4.00
C MET A 1 -16.44 -19.28 5.19
N LYS A 2 -15.57 -19.28 6.20
CA LYS A 2 -15.69 -18.36 7.33
C LYS A 2 -15.34 -16.96 6.84
N ARG A 3 -16.23 -15.99 7.09
CA ARG A 3 -15.98 -14.57 6.82
C ARG A 3 -14.76 -14.14 7.62
N MET A 4 -13.76 -13.54 6.96
CA MET A 4 -12.55 -13.02 7.60
C MET A 4 -12.49 -11.52 7.38
N ILE A 5 -12.38 -10.77 8.47
CA ILE A 5 -12.35 -9.31 8.47
C ILE A 5 -11.01 -8.88 9.06
N ALA A 6 -10.27 -8.05 8.32
CA ALA A 6 -9.02 -7.47 8.81
C ALA A 6 -9.11 -5.95 8.88
N LEU A 7 -8.38 -5.36 9.83
CA LEU A 7 -8.18 -3.91 9.89
C LEU A 7 -6.73 -3.59 9.49
N GLY A 8 -6.57 -2.88 8.37
CA GLY A 8 -5.30 -2.53 7.77
C GLY A 8 -4.82 -1.13 8.16
N PHE A 9 -3.52 -0.98 8.39
CA PHE A 9 -2.87 0.27 8.78
C PHE A 9 -1.68 0.60 7.87
N GLU A 10 -1.65 1.84 7.38
CA GLU A 10 -0.55 2.37 6.59
C GLU A 10 -0.18 3.79 7.03
N GLY A 11 1.11 4.02 7.26
CA GLY A 11 1.60 5.29 7.76
C GLY A 11 2.05 6.18 6.62
N SER A 12 1.70 7.47 6.68
CA SER A 12 2.27 8.50 5.82
C SER A 12 2.99 9.57 6.63
N ALA A 13 3.56 10.58 5.95
CA ALA A 13 4.30 11.65 6.59
C ALA A 13 3.47 12.45 7.62
N ASN A 14 2.15 12.56 7.43
CA ASN A 14 1.29 13.44 8.22
C ASN A 14 -0.04 12.82 8.67
N LYS A 15 -0.31 11.55 8.32
CA LYS A 15 -1.54 10.84 8.69
C LYS A 15 -1.30 9.33 8.77
N ILE A 16 -2.21 8.64 9.43
CA ILE A 16 -2.32 7.18 9.37
C ILE A 16 -3.57 6.83 8.57
N GLY A 17 -3.40 6.03 7.52
CA GLY A 17 -4.49 5.40 6.79
C GLY A 17 -4.95 4.17 7.56
N VAL A 18 -6.27 4.06 7.76
CA VAL A 18 -6.91 2.90 8.37
C VAL A 18 -8.02 2.44 7.43
N GLY A 19 -7.99 1.16 7.06
CA GLY A 19 -8.94 0.57 6.13
C GLY A 19 -9.48 -0.76 6.64
N VAL A 20 -10.77 -1.01 6.43
CA VAL A 20 -11.37 -2.31 6.70
C VAL A 20 -11.20 -3.17 5.44
N VAL A 21 -10.59 -4.35 5.59
CA VAL A 21 -10.35 -5.30 4.51
C VAL A 21 -11.39 -6.41 4.63
N THR A 22 -12.34 -6.43 3.69
CA THR A 22 -13.39 -7.46 3.57
C THR A 22 -13.56 -7.87 2.11
N LEU A 23 -14.18 -9.03 1.89
CA LEU A 23 -14.52 -9.54 0.55
C LEU A 23 -15.95 -9.18 0.11
N ASP A 24 -16.77 -8.65 1.03
CA ASP A 24 -18.22 -8.49 0.87
C ASP A 24 -18.71 -7.05 1.13
N GLU A 25 -17.81 -6.06 1.07
CA GLU A 25 -18.08 -4.62 1.23
C GLU A 25 -18.80 -4.23 2.53
N THR A 26 -18.74 -5.07 3.56
CA THR A 26 -19.51 -4.81 4.78
C THR A 26 -18.99 -3.59 5.53
N ALA A 27 -19.90 -2.68 5.89
CA ALA A 27 -19.64 -1.48 6.68
C ALA A 27 -20.12 -1.64 8.14
N GLY A 28 -19.76 -0.68 8.99
CA GLY A 28 -20.26 -0.60 10.38
C GLY A 28 -19.68 -1.66 11.33
N ILE A 29 -18.48 -2.15 11.04
CA ILE A 29 -17.84 -3.24 11.77
C ILE A 29 -17.39 -2.78 13.16
N THR A 30 -17.68 -3.60 14.17
CA THR A 30 -17.22 -3.42 15.55
C THR A 30 -15.85 -4.06 15.79
N PRO A 31 -15.06 -3.60 16.78
CA PRO A 31 -13.75 -4.19 17.07
C PRO A 31 -13.77 -5.70 17.37
N ASP A 32 -14.89 -6.21 17.91
CA ASP A 32 -15.04 -7.63 18.24
C ASP A 32 -15.13 -8.52 16.99
N GLU A 33 -15.69 -7.99 15.90
CA GLU A 33 -15.81 -8.66 14.60
C GLU A 33 -14.50 -8.72 13.81
N ILE A 34 -13.46 -7.98 14.21
CA ILE A 34 -12.16 -8.00 13.54
C ILE A 34 -11.45 -9.32 13.88
N ASP A 35 -11.02 -10.07 12.86
CA ASP A 35 -10.29 -11.33 13.06
C ASP A 35 -8.79 -11.11 13.20
N CYS A 36 -8.22 -10.13 12.49
CA CYS A 36 -6.80 -9.81 12.54
C CYS A 36 -6.50 -8.34 12.23
N LEU A 37 -5.30 -7.90 12.63
CA LEU A 37 -4.78 -6.57 12.37
C LEU A 37 -3.63 -6.67 11.37
N CYS A 38 -3.68 -5.91 10.29
CA CYS A 38 -2.65 -5.91 9.26
C CYS A 38 -1.94 -4.56 9.25
N TYR A 39 -0.64 -4.53 9.00
CA TYR A 39 0.08 -3.28 8.80
C TYR A 39 1.15 -3.42 7.74
N THR A 40 1.47 -2.30 7.10
CA THR A 40 2.60 -2.22 6.18
C THR A 40 3.91 -2.30 6.97
N GLU A 41 4.64 -3.40 6.82
CA GLU A 41 5.97 -3.58 7.42
C GLU A 41 7.05 -2.86 6.60
N GLY A 42 6.86 -2.80 5.27
CA GLY A 42 7.71 -2.06 4.34
C GLY A 42 7.66 -2.62 2.92
N PRO A 43 8.47 -2.07 2.00
CA PRO A 43 9.37 -0.93 2.20
C PRO A 43 8.62 0.39 2.35
N GLY A 44 9.31 1.46 2.77
CA GLY A 44 8.72 2.79 2.95
C GLY A 44 9.54 3.69 3.86
N MET A 45 9.01 4.90 4.14
CA MET A 45 9.69 5.85 5.03
C MET A 45 9.69 5.32 6.48
N GLY A 46 10.87 5.32 7.11
CA GLY A 46 11.06 4.72 8.43
C GLY A 46 10.10 5.26 9.51
N ALA A 47 10.01 6.58 9.67
CA ALA A 47 9.16 7.17 10.71
C ALA A 47 7.66 6.82 10.55
N PRO A 48 7.03 6.98 9.37
CA PRO A 48 5.65 6.53 9.16
C PRO A 48 5.41 5.03 9.37
N LEU A 49 6.35 4.18 8.95
CA LEU A 49 6.24 2.73 9.18
C LEU A 49 6.25 2.40 10.68
N GLN A 50 7.11 3.06 11.46
CA GLN A 50 7.16 2.89 12.91
C GLN A 50 5.85 3.29 13.58
N VAL A 51 5.21 4.38 13.14
CA VAL A 51 3.90 4.79 13.68
C VAL A 51 2.86 3.68 13.49
N SER A 52 2.76 3.11 12.29
CA SER A 52 1.79 2.03 12.01
C SER A 52 2.09 0.77 12.82
N ALA A 53 3.36 0.40 12.93
CA ALA A 53 3.78 -0.77 13.71
C ALA A 53 3.43 -0.61 15.20
N VAL A 54 3.65 0.58 15.79
CA VAL A 54 3.30 0.86 17.19
C VAL A 54 1.79 0.79 17.39
N VAL A 55 1.00 1.44 16.52
CA VAL A 55 -0.47 1.42 16.61
C VAL A 55 -1.01 0.00 16.57
N VAL A 56 -0.56 -0.83 15.63
CA VAL A 56 -1.05 -2.21 15.50
C VAL A 56 -0.61 -3.10 16.66
N ARG A 57 0.60 -2.92 17.19
CA ARG A 57 1.05 -3.66 18.39
C ARG A 57 0.25 -3.32 19.64
N VAL A 58 -0.12 -2.05 19.81
CA VAL A 58 -0.98 -1.62 20.92
C VAL A 58 -2.38 -2.18 20.77
N LEU A 59 -2.99 -2.07 19.59
CA LEU A 59 -4.34 -2.60 19.33
C LEU A 59 -4.39 -4.13 19.46
N SER A 60 -3.36 -4.84 19.01
CA SER A 60 -3.25 -6.28 19.17
C SER A 60 -3.25 -6.69 20.64
N GLN A 61 -2.53 -5.96 21.50
CA GLN A 61 -2.51 -6.23 22.94
C GLN A 61 -3.86 -5.92 23.60
N LEU A 62 -4.51 -4.83 23.21
CA LEU A 62 -5.81 -4.42 23.76
C LEU A 62 -6.94 -5.36 23.34
N TRP A 63 -7.03 -5.69 22.05
CA TRP A 63 -8.12 -6.48 21.46
C TRP A 63 -7.81 -7.98 21.39
N LYS A 64 -6.58 -8.38 21.76
CA LYS A 64 -6.09 -9.77 21.71
C LYS A 64 -6.25 -10.39 20.32
N LYS A 65 -6.03 -9.59 19.28
CA LYS A 65 -6.12 -10.01 17.87
C LYS A 65 -4.72 -10.27 17.30
N PRO A 66 -4.54 -11.29 16.44
CA PRO A 66 -3.27 -11.56 15.77
C PRO A 66 -2.87 -10.42 14.82
N ILE A 67 -1.56 -10.28 14.61
CA ILE A 67 -0.98 -9.29 13.69
C ILE A 67 -0.47 -10.00 12.43
N VAL A 68 -0.72 -9.39 11.28
CA VAL A 68 -0.13 -9.77 9.99
C VAL A 68 0.72 -8.62 9.47
N ALA A 69 2.01 -8.88 9.30
CA ALA A 69 2.93 -7.96 8.65
C ALA A 69 2.81 -8.10 7.12
N VAL A 70 2.62 -6.99 6.42
CA VAL A 70 2.35 -6.97 4.97
C VAL A 70 3.45 -6.22 4.24
N ASN A 71 3.94 -6.81 3.15
CA ASN A 71 4.84 -6.13 2.23
C ASN A 71 4.04 -5.17 1.32
N HIS A 72 4.49 -3.92 1.24
CA HIS A 72 3.80 -2.85 0.53
C HIS A 72 3.63 -3.15 -0.97
N CYS A 73 4.68 -3.62 -1.64
CA CYS A 73 4.63 -3.94 -3.07
C CYS A 73 3.69 -5.12 -3.35
N VAL A 74 3.73 -6.16 -2.50
CA VAL A 74 2.84 -7.33 -2.62
C VAL A 74 1.39 -6.92 -2.40
N ALA A 75 1.11 -6.02 -1.45
CA ALA A 75 -0.25 -5.52 -1.22
C ALA A 75 -0.84 -4.87 -2.49
N HIS A 76 -0.05 -4.07 -3.21
CA HIS A 76 -0.46 -3.50 -4.51
C HIS A 76 -0.73 -4.55 -5.58
N ILE A 77 0.08 -5.60 -5.65
CA ILE A 77 -0.13 -6.70 -6.61
C ILE A 77 -1.42 -7.45 -6.27
N GLU A 78 -1.61 -7.87 -5.01
CA GLU A 78 -2.76 -8.68 -4.60
C GLU A 78 -4.09 -7.91 -4.72
N ILE A 79 -4.13 -6.64 -4.34
CA ILE A 79 -5.35 -5.84 -4.54
C ILE A 79 -5.65 -5.64 -6.02
N GLY A 80 -4.62 -5.47 -6.86
CA GLY A 80 -4.75 -5.40 -8.31
C GLY A 80 -5.36 -6.68 -8.88
N ARG A 81 -4.86 -7.85 -8.47
CA ARG A 81 -5.40 -9.17 -8.85
C ARG A 81 -6.86 -9.32 -8.45
N ILE A 82 -7.21 -8.97 -7.21
CA ILE A 82 -8.58 -9.05 -6.69
C ILE A 82 -9.54 -8.16 -7.49
N VAL A 83 -9.18 -6.89 -7.69
CA VAL A 83 -10.07 -5.91 -8.34
C VAL A 83 -10.21 -6.16 -9.84
N THR A 84 -9.13 -6.59 -10.51
CA THR A 84 -9.13 -6.77 -11.97
C THR A 84 -9.44 -8.20 -12.43
N GLY A 85 -9.37 -9.18 -11.52
CA GLY A 85 -9.48 -10.60 -11.85
C GLY A 85 -8.23 -11.18 -12.55
N ALA A 86 -7.10 -10.48 -12.52
CA ALA A 86 -5.85 -10.97 -13.12
C ALA A 86 -5.29 -12.17 -12.32
N ASP A 87 -5.05 -13.29 -13.00
CA ASP A 87 -4.67 -14.57 -12.35
C ASP A 87 -3.16 -14.82 -12.25
N ASP A 88 -2.36 -14.45 -13.24
CA ASP A 88 -0.89 -14.53 -13.15
C ASP A 88 -0.24 -13.42 -14.00
N PRO A 89 -0.38 -12.15 -13.59
CA PRO A 89 0.08 -11.03 -14.40
C PRO A 89 1.58 -10.77 -14.25
N VAL A 90 2.19 -10.27 -15.33
CA VAL A 90 3.40 -9.44 -15.22
C VAL A 90 2.96 -8.04 -14.81
N VAL A 91 3.42 -7.58 -13.65
CA VAL A 91 2.98 -6.32 -13.03
C VAL A 91 4.02 -5.23 -13.24
N LEU A 92 3.59 -4.11 -13.81
CA LEU A 92 4.34 -2.86 -13.77
C LEU A 92 3.92 -2.06 -12.52
N TYR A 93 4.80 -2.01 -11.53
CA TYR A 93 4.59 -1.28 -10.29
C TYR A 93 5.25 0.11 -10.37
N GLY A 94 4.47 1.13 -10.72
CA GLY A 94 4.90 2.53 -10.77
C GLY A 94 4.23 3.37 -9.68
N SER A 95 5.01 3.90 -8.76
CA SER A 95 4.55 4.77 -7.67
C SER A 95 5.49 5.98 -7.49
N GLY A 96 5.19 6.82 -6.50
CA GLY A 96 6.10 7.90 -6.08
C GLY A 96 7.44 7.39 -5.52
N GLY A 97 7.49 6.15 -5.03
CA GLY A 97 8.68 5.57 -4.39
C GLY A 97 9.27 4.36 -5.11
N ASN A 98 8.54 3.74 -6.04
CA ASN A 98 8.97 2.51 -6.70
C ASN A 98 8.69 2.54 -8.21
N THR A 99 9.54 1.88 -8.98
CA THR A 99 9.31 1.62 -10.42
C THR A 99 9.94 0.27 -10.74
N GLN A 100 9.11 -0.77 -10.81
CA GLN A 100 9.54 -2.16 -10.89
C GLN A 100 8.66 -2.97 -11.85
N VAL A 101 9.23 -3.96 -12.50
CA VAL A 101 8.54 -5.02 -13.27
C VAL A 101 8.63 -6.29 -12.44
N ILE A 102 7.48 -6.77 -11.97
CA ILE A 102 7.37 -7.86 -11.00
C ILE A 102 6.51 -8.98 -11.60
N ALA A 103 6.93 -10.22 -11.45
CA ALA A 103 6.09 -11.38 -11.79
C ALA A 103 6.26 -12.50 -10.76
N TYR A 104 5.25 -13.36 -10.65
CA TYR A 104 5.32 -14.53 -9.79
C TYR A 104 6.15 -15.62 -10.48
N SER A 105 7.18 -16.11 -9.81
CA SER A 105 8.06 -17.14 -10.36
C SER A 105 8.75 -17.91 -9.23
N GLU A 106 8.67 -19.24 -9.32
CA GLU A 106 9.26 -20.17 -8.34
C GLU A 106 8.82 -19.89 -6.90
N GLY A 107 7.52 -19.69 -6.69
CA GLY A 107 6.94 -19.51 -5.36
C GLY A 107 7.12 -18.11 -4.77
N ARG A 108 7.60 -17.13 -5.55
CA ARG A 108 7.89 -15.77 -5.06
C ARG A 108 7.52 -14.70 -6.09
N TYR A 109 7.12 -13.53 -5.61
CA TYR A 109 7.15 -12.33 -6.45
C TYR A 109 8.59 -11.88 -6.64
N ARG A 110 9.05 -11.87 -7.90
CA ARG A 110 10.42 -11.51 -8.26
C ARG A 110 10.43 -10.25 -9.10
N ILE A 111 11.41 -9.39 -8.83
CA ILE A 111 11.68 -8.19 -9.62
C ILE A 111 12.53 -8.61 -10.81
N PHE A 112 11.98 -8.49 -12.02
CA PHE A 112 12.68 -8.78 -13.28
C PHE A 112 13.37 -7.54 -13.85
N GLY A 113 12.90 -6.35 -13.49
CA GLY A 113 13.54 -5.09 -13.82
C GLY A 113 13.08 -3.99 -12.88
N GLU A 114 13.93 -3.01 -12.63
CA GLU A 114 13.61 -1.87 -11.79
C GLU A 114 14.40 -0.64 -12.20
N THR A 115 13.94 0.53 -11.77
CA THR A 115 14.75 1.75 -11.86
C THR A 115 16.05 1.60 -11.06
N ILE A 116 17.14 2.18 -11.58
CA ILE A 116 18.46 2.17 -10.94
C ILE A 116 18.74 3.46 -10.15
N ASP A 117 17.85 4.45 -10.23
CA ASP A 117 17.98 5.74 -9.58
C ASP A 117 16.72 6.16 -8.81
N ILE A 118 15.80 6.87 -9.47
CA ILE A 118 14.57 7.40 -8.88
C ILE A 118 13.36 6.75 -9.52
N ALA A 119 12.29 6.63 -8.74
CA ALA A 119 11.01 6.20 -9.27
C ALA A 119 10.43 7.22 -10.25
N VAL A 120 9.65 6.74 -11.22
CA VAL A 120 8.96 7.58 -12.20
C VAL A 120 8.06 8.63 -11.54
N GLY A 121 7.32 8.24 -10.48
CA GLY A 121 6.50 9.19 -9.73
C GLY A 121 7.35 10.25 -9.00
N ASN A 122 8.52 9.88 -8.48
CA ASN A 122 9.44 10.85 -7.88
C ASN A 122 9.97 11.86 -8.92
N CYS A 123 10.28 11.38 -10.12
CA CYS A 123 10.72 12.23 -11.22
C CYS A 123 9.65 13.27 -11.56
N LEU A 124 8.40 12.84 -11.75
CA LEU A 124 7.25 13.71 -12.01
C LEU A 124 7.02 14.71 -10.87
N ASP A 125 7.02 14.25 -9.62
CA ASP A 125 6.81 15.11 -8.46
C ASP A 125 7.88 16.20 -8.32
N ARG A 126 9.15 15.89 -8.66
CA ARG A 126 10.23 16.87 -8.64
C ARG A 126 10.11 17.85 -9.80
N PHE A 127 9.71 17.38 -10.98
CA PHE A 127 9.46 18.23 -12.14
C PHE A 127 8.31 19.21 -11.88
N ALA A 128 7.19 18.75 -11.32
CA ALA A 128 6.07 19.59 -10.92
C ALA A 128 6.49 20.72 -9.98
N ARG A 129 7.37 20.43 -9.00
CA ARG A 129 7.90 21.44 -8.06
C ARG A 129 8.75 22.51 -8.75
N VAL A 130 9.56 22.13 -9.73
CA VAL A 130 10.34 23.09 -10.53
C VAL A 130 9.40 24.03 -11.29
N LEU A 131 8.28 23.50 -11.80
CA LEU A 131 7.25 24.28 -12.48
C LEU A 131 6.26 24.99 -11.53
N GLN A 132 6.44 24.88 -10.21
CA GLN A 132 5.53 25.42 -9.19
C GLN A 132 4.07 24.98 -9.34
N LEU A 133 3.85 23.77 -9.86
CA LEU A 133 2.52 23.17 -9.93
C LEU A 133 2.02 22.80 -8.53
N SER A 134 0.71 22.85 -8.35
CA SER A 134 0.05 22.44 -7.09
C SER A 134 0.34 20.97 -6.78
N ASN A 135 0.44 20.64 -5.49
CA ASN A 135 0.46 19.26 -5.01
C ASN A 135 -0.95 18.68 -4.77
N ASP A 136 -1.99 19.50 -4.87
CA ASP A 136 -3.39 19.10 -4.68
C ASP A 136 -4.08 18.94 -6.04
N PRO A 137 -4.74 17.80 -6.34
CA PRO A 137 -4.83 16.58 -5.51
C PRO A 137 -3.55 15.73 -5.50
N ALA A 138 -2.75 15.79 -6.57
CA ALA A 138 -1.42 15.17 -6.65
C ALA A 138 -0.57 15.88 -7.72
N PRO A 139 0.77 15.96 -7.56
CA PRO A 139 1.63 16.63 -8.54
C PRO A 139 1.61 15.96 -9.91
N GLY A 140 1.69 14.62 -9.96
CA GLY A 140 1.61 13.85 -11.21
C GLY A 140 0.29 14.05 -11.97
N TYR A 141 -0.84 14.12 -11.25
CA TYR A 141 -2.13 14.43 -11.86
C TYR A 141 -2.13 15.83 -12.48
N ASN A 142 -1.60 16.82 -11.77
CA ASN A 142 -1.53 18.19 -12.30
C ASN A 142 -0.58 18.31 -13.50
N ILE A 143 0.44 17.46 -13.63
CA ILE A 143 1.25 17.36 -14.85
C ILE A 143 0.39 16.84 -16.02
N GLU A 144 -0.35 15.74 -15.81
CA GLU A 144 -1.22 15.13 -16.83
C GLU A 144 -2.30 16.08 -17.35
N GLN A 145 -2.82 16.98 -16.52
CA GLN A 145 -3.84 17.93 -16.97
C GLN A 145 -3.29 19.10 -17.80
N VAL A 146 -1.99 19.37 -17.71
CA VAL A 146 -1.36 20.53 -18.36
C VAL A 146 -0.74 20.16 -19.72
N PHE A 147 -0.34 18.90 -19.90
CA PHE A 147 0.38 18.41 -21.08
C PHE A 147 -0.35 17.24 -21.72
#